data_AF-A0A7G2TQV9-F1
#
_entry.id   AF-A0A7G2TQV9-F1
#
_cell.length_a   1.000
_cell.length_b   1.000
_cell.length_c   1.000
_cell.angle_alpha   90.00
_cell.angle_beta   90.00
_cell.angle_gamma   90.00
#
_symmetry.space_group_name_H-M   'P 1'
#
loop_
_entity.id
_entity.type
_entity.pdbx_description
1 polymer ?
#
loop_
_entity_poly.entity_id
_entity_poly.type
_entity_poly.pdbx_seq_one_letter_code
_entity_poly.pdbx_strand_id
1 'polypeptide(L)' 'MIHDWTNIQIMECNTDNGVLVTVFWQSDGASERYDLGNGQAVDQNHDGTFTIHETQTNLSLAHF' A
#
# COMPACT_ATOMS: atom_id res chain seq x y z
N MET A 1 0.07 -16.65 17.07
CA MET A 1 -0.86 -15.55 17.42
C MET A 1 -1.37 -15.02 16.10
N ILE A 2 -2.68 -14.89 15.92
CA ILE A 2 -3.24 -14.25 14.73
C ILE A 2 -3.00 -12.76 14.94
N HIS A 3 -2.21 -12.13 14.07
CA HIS A 3 -2.05 -10.68 14.09
C HIS A 3 -3.35 -10.08 13.53
N ASP A 4 -4.14 -9.44 14.39
CA ASP A 4 -5.36 -8.74 14.01
C ASP A 4 -5.01 -7.40 13.37
N TRP A 5 -4.73 -7.43 12.07
CA TRP A 5 -4.43 -6.24 11.29
C TRP A 5 -5.67 -5.36 11.14
N THR A 6 -5.55 -4.12 11.59
CA THR A 6 -6.60 -3.10 11.48
C THR A 6 -6.19 -2.05 10.46
N ASN A 7 -7.12 -1.66 9.57
CA ASN A 7 -6.88 -0.58 8.62
C ASN A 7 -6.80 0.76 9.35
N ILE A 8 -5.67 1.46 9.23
CA ILE A 8 -5.47 2.83 9.68
C ILE A 8 -5.95 3.80 8.60
N GLN A 9 -5.54 3.55 7.36
CA GLN A 9 -5.84 4.43 6.22
C GLN A 9 -5.99 3.63 4.92
N ILE A 10 -6.86 4.14 4.05
CA ILE A 10 -7.06 3.63 2.70
C ILE A 10 -6.68 4.76 1.74
N MET A 11 -5.78 4.47 0.80
CA MET A 11 -5.24 5.43 -0.17
C MET A 11 -5.48 4.93 -1.59
N GLU A 12 -5.91 5.82 -2.47
CA GLU A 12 -6.00 5.55 -3.89
C GLU A 12 -4.70 6.01 -4.56
N CYS A 13 -4.05 5.11 -5.31
CA CYS A 13 -2.78 5.35 -5.97
C CYS A 13 -2.87 5.00 -7.46
N ASN A 14 -2.15 5.73 -8.30
CA ASN A 14 -1.94 5.39 -9.70
C ASN A 14 -0.65 4.59 -9.88
N THR A 15 -0.76 3.49 -10.60
CA THR A 15 0.40 2.79 -11.19
C THR A 15 1.02 3.64 -12.29
N ASP A 16 2.27 3.34 -12.66
CA ASP A 16 2.96 3.95 -13.81
C ASP A 16 2.16 3.83 -15.14
N ASN A 17 1.27 2.84 -15.25
CA ASN A 17 0.42 2.62 -16.42
C ASN A 17 -0.93 3.37 -16.36
N GLY A 18 -1.15 4.21 -15.34
CA GLY A 18 -2.40 4.97 -15.14
C GLY A 18 -3.56 4.13 -14.60
N VAL A 19 -3.31 2.89 -14.15
CA VAL A 19 -4.31 2.07 -13.45
C VAL A 19 -4.39 2.53 -12.00
N LEU A 20 -5.61 2.73 -11.51
CA LEU A 20 -5.87 3.11 -10.14
C LEU A 20 -5.96 1.86 -9.25
N VAL A 21 -5.23 1.86 -8.14
CA VAL A 21 -5.13 0.77 -7.16
C VAL A 21 -5.34 1.32 -5.76
N THR A 22 -5.79 0.47 -4.85
CA THR A 22 -6.03 0.84 -3.45
C THR A 22 -4.94 0.25 -2.55
N VAL A 23 -4.23 1.12 -1.83
CA VAL A 23 -3.23 0.78 -0.82
C VAL A 23 -3.85 0.93 0.57
N PHE A 24 -3.71 -0.09 1.41
CA PHE A 24 -4.17 -0.14 2.78
C PHE A 24 -2.97 -0.02 3.71
N TRP A 25 -2.95 1.02 4.54
CA TRP A 25 -2.05 1.08 5.68
C TRP A 25 -2.69 0.37 6.86
N GLN A 26 -2.02 -0.65 7.38
CA GLN A 26 -2.52 -1.48 8.46
C GLN A 26 -1.55 -1.53 9.63
N SER A 27 -2.09 -1.72 10.83
CA SER A 27 -1.31 -2.05 12.03
C SER A 27 -1.99 -3.12 12.86
N ASP A 28 -1.20 -3.95 13.51
CA ASP A 28 -1.61 -4.92 14.53
C ASP A 28 -1.33 -4.42 15.96
N GLY A 29 -0.93 -3.15 16.11
CA GLY A 29 -0.53 -2.52 17.37
C GLY A 29 0.95 -2.68 17.73
N ALA A 30 1.71 -3.52 17.04
CA ALA A 30 3.16 -3.70 17.24
C ALA A 30 3.98 -3.41 15.97
N SER A 31 3.39 -3.58 14.80
CA SER A 31 3.98 -3.42 13.48
C SER A 31 3.01 -2.70 12.57
N GLU A 32 3.55 -2.16 11.48
CA GLU A 32 2.80 -1.51 10.41
C GLU A 32 3.16 -2.15 9.08
N ARG A 33 2.21 -2.16 8.15
CA ARG A 33 2.42 -2.63 6.77
C ARG A 33 1.52 -1.87 5.80
N TYR A 34 1.94 -1.89 4.54
CA TYR A 34 1.13 -1.43 3.42
C TYR A 34 0.84 -2.62 2.51
N ASP A 35 -0.44 -2.85 2.22
CA ASP A 35 -0.86 -3.93 1.34
C ASP A 35 -1.87 -3.42 0.31
N LEU A 36 -1.98 -4.10 -0.82
CA LEU A 36 -3.09 -3.92 -1.76
C LEU A 36 -4.34 -4.66 -1.27
N GLY A 37 -5.50 -4.34 -1.85
CA GLY A 37 -6.77 -5.01 -1.51
C GLY A 37 -6.81 -6.52 -1.79
N ASN A 38 -5.85 -7.03 -2.55
CA ASN A 38 -5.63 -8.46 -2.82
C ASN A 38 -4.61 -9.11 -1.86
N GLY A 39 -4.07 -8.37 -0.88
CA GLY A 39 -3.09 -8.86 0.10
C GLY A 39 -1.64 -8.85 -0.37
N GLN A 40 -1.33 -8.29 -1.55
CA GLN A 40 0.06 -8.10 -1.97
C GLN A 40 0.73 -6.99 -1.17
N ALA A 41 1.93 -7.28 -0.66
CA ALA A 41 2.72 -6.32 0.11
C ALA A 41 3.27 -5.19 -0.76
N VAL A 42 3.31 -4.00 -0.16
CA VAL A 42 3.75 -2.77 -0.77
C VAL A 42 4.77 -2.11 0.14
N ASP A 43 5.89 -1.66 -0.43
CA ASP A 43 6.92 -0.92 0.26
C ASP A 43 6.70 0.58 0.08
N GLN A 44 6.75 1.37 1.15
CA GLN A 44 6.71 2.83 1.05
C GLN A 44 8.12 3.36 0.75
N ASN A 45 8.23 4.17 -0.30
CA ASN A 45 9.48 4.81 -0.70
C ASN A 45 9.68 6.13 0.07
N HIS A 46 10.93 6.59 0.17
CA HIS A 46 11.28 7.83 0.90
C HIS A 46 10.68 9.10 0.27
N ASP A 47 10.33 9.06 -1.02
CA ASP A 47 9.70 10.18 -1.74
C ASP A 47 8.17 10.23 -1.57
N GLY A 48 7.59 9.30 -0.80
CA GLY A 48 6.14 9.21 -0.59
C GLY A 48 5.39 8.41 -1.66
N THR A 49 6.09 7.84 -2.64
CA THR A 49 5.54 6.81 -3.53
C THR A 49 5.55 5.44 -2.86
N PHE A 50 4.96 4.45 -3.50
CA PHE A 50 4.98 3.06 -3.03
C PHE A 50 5.42 2.11 -4.14
N THR A 51 6.00 0.97 -3.78
CA THR A 51 6.45 -0.06 -4.72
C THR A 51 5.78 -1.39 -4.42
N ILE A 52 5.15 -2.01 -5.41
CA ILE A 52 4.66 -3.40 -5.26
C ILE A 52 5.86 -4.33 -5.26
N HIS A 53 6.08 -5.07 -4.18
CA HIS A 53 7.30 -5.85 -3.99
C HIS A 53 7.54 -6.88 -5.11
N GLU A 54 6.49 -7.59 -5.54
CA GLU A 54 6.59 -8.66 -6.53
C GLU A 54 6.87 -8.16 -7.95
N THR A 55 6.26 -7.03 -8.34
CA THR A 55 6.32 -6.54 -9.72
C THR A 55 7.25 -5.35 -9.90
N GLN A 56 7.77 -4.79 -8.80
CA GLN A 56 8.57 -3.57 -8.79
C GLN A 56 7.85 -2.39 -9.47
N THR A 57 6.51 -2.39 -9.42
CA THR A 57 5.67 -1.33 -10.00
C THR A 57 5.55 -0.18 -9.02
N ASN A 58 5.81 1.04 -9.48
CA ASN A 58 5.64 2.22 -8.64
C ASN A 58 4.18 2.68 -8.63
N LEU A 59 3.78 3.19 -7.48
CA LEU A 59 2.47 3.72 -7.15
C LEU A 59 2.65 5.14 -6.61
N SER A 60 1.90 6.08 -7.14
CA SER A 60 1.84 7.46 -6.65
C SER A 60 0.44 7.79 -6.19
N LEU A 61 0.28 8.61 -5.14
CA LEU A 61 -1.05 9.00 -4.66
C LEU A 61 -1.85 9.64 -5.80
N ALA A 62 -3.09 9.19 -5.99
CA ALA A 62 -4.00 9.83 -6.92
C ALA A 62 -4.37 11.22 -6.37
N HIS A 63 -3.98 12.27 -7.10
CA HIS A 63 -4.47 13.62 -6.81
C HIS A 63 -5.95 13.71 -7.24
N PHE A 64 -6.82 14.10 -6.30
CA PHE A 64 -8.21 14.48 -6.57
C PHE A 64 -8.32 15.94 -7.01
#